data_AF-A0A0S8C2G3-F1
#
_entry.id   AF-A0A0S8C2G3-F1
#
_cell.length_a   1.000
_cell.length_b   1.000
_cell.length_c   1.000
_cell.angle_alpha   90.00
_cell.angle_beta   90.00
_cell.angle_gamma   90.00
#
_symmetry.space_group_name_H-M   'P 1'
#
loop_
_entity.id
_entity.type
_entity.pdbx_description
1 polymer ?
#
loop_
_entity_poly.entity_id
_entity_poly.type
_entity_poly.pdbx_seq_one_letter_code
_entity_poly.pdbx_strand_id
1 'polypeptide(L)' 'MLLSVENLRVKYGNIEVLHGVSLEVNQGEIVTILGANGAGKSTTLLSISGLVRVAAGTIFFENSELQKFRAHDIVKLGI' A
#
# COMPACT_ATOMS: atom_id res chain seq x y z
N MET A 1 13.01 -4.27 8.26
CA MET A 1 12.03 -3.97 7.20
C MET A 1 11.33 -2.67 7.55
N LEU A 2 11.34 -1.69 6.65
CA LEU A 2 10.75 -0.37 6.88
C LEU A 2 9.27 -0.37 6.49
N LEU A 3 8.96 -0.87 5.30
CA LEU A 3 7.60 -1.03 4.78
C LEU A 3 7.36 -2.51 4.43
N SER A 4 6.20 -3.04 4.79
CA SER A 4 5.72 -4.35 4.34
C SER A 4 4.29 -4.22 3.85
N VAL A 5 4.01 -4.88 2.73
CA VAL A 5 2.67 -5.02 2.15
C VAL A 5 2.41 -6.51 2.00
N GLU A 6 1.32 -6.99 2.59
CA GLU A 6 1.00 -8.41 2.64
C GLU A 6 -0.36 -8.67 1.98
N ASN A 7 -0.33 -9.36 0.83
CA ASN A 7 -1.51 -9.82 0.10
C ASN A 7 -2.57 -8.71 -0.12
N LEU A 8 -2.09 -7.52 -0.48
CA LEU A 8 -2.90 -6.32 -0.65
C LEU A 8 -3.91 -6.49 -1.77
N ARG A 9 -5.17 -6.33 -1.42
CA ARG A 9 -6.32 -6.39 -2.32
C ARG A 9 -7.13 -5.11 -2.21
N VAL A 10 -7.49 -4.55 -3.35
CA VAL A 10 -8.20 -3.27 -3.44
C VAL A 10 -9.31 -3.39 -4.47
N LYS A 11 -10.48 -2.84 -4.14
CA LYS A 11 -11.66 -2.83 -5.00
C LYS A 11 -12.16 -1.41 -5.21
N TYR A 12 -12.61 -1.12 -6.42
CA TYR A 12 -13.42 0.06 -6.74
C TYR A 12 -14.81 -0.42 -7.16
N GLY A 13 -15.80 -0.20 -6.29
CA GLY A 13 -17.11 -0.82 -6.44
C GLY A 13 -16.99 -2.35 -6.49
N ASN A 14 -17.48 -2.94 -7.58
CA ASN A 14 -17.47 -4.39 -7.78
C ASN A 14 -16.21 -4.92 -8.48
N ILE A 15 -15.29 -4.05 -8.88
CA ILE A 15 -14.09 -4.42 -9.65
C ILE A 15 -12.90 -4.50 -8.69
N GLU A 16 -12.25 -5.67 -8.64
CA GLU A 16 -10.96 -5.85 -7.96
C GLU A 16 -9.83 -5.37 -8.87
N VAL A 17 -9.01 -4.45 -8.36
CA VAL A 17 -7.90 -3.81 -9.10
C VAL A 17 -6.53 -4.31 -8.62
N LEU A 18 -6.40 -4.62 -7.33
CA LEU A 18 -5.23 -5.33 -6.80
C LEU A 18 -5.67 -6.71 -6.34
N HIS A 19 -4.98 -7.75 -6.80
CA HIS A 19 -5.37 -9.15 -6.63
C HIS A 19 -4.51 -9.93 -5.61
N GLY A 20 -3.86 -9.23 -4.68
CA GLY A 20 -2.94 -9.83 -3.70
C GLY A 20 -1.50 -9.44 -3.95
N VAL A 21 -1.20 -8.14 -3.90
CA VAL A 21 0.17 -7.61 -4.04
C VAL A 21 0.91 -7.78 -2.71
N SER A 22 2.10 -8.38 -2.74
CA SER A 22 3.02 -8.38 -1.60
C SER A 22 4.35 -7.77 -2.01
N LEU A 23 4.90 -6.90 -1.16
CA LEU A 23 6.23 -6.33 -1.34
C LEU A 23 6.81 -5.91 0.01
N GLU A 24 8.13 -5.86 0.07
CA GLU A 24 8.88 -5.39 1.23
C GLU A 24 9.86 -4.30 0.77
N VAL A 25 10.09 -3.30 1.61
CA VAL A 25 11.10 -2.26 1.40
C VAL A 25 11.92 -2.12 2.66
N ASN A 26 13.24 -2.23 2.53
CA ASN A 26 14.17 -2.05 3.62
C ASN A 26 14.55 -0.59 3.83
N GLN A 27 15.13 -0.28 4.99
CA GLN A 27 15.62 1.06 5.29
C GLN A 27 16.69 1.46 4.26
N GLY A 28 16.51 2.61 3.62
CA GLY A 28 17.44 3.13 2.60
C GLY A 28 17.36 2.45 1.24
N GLU A 29 16.43 1.50 1.04
CA GLU A 29 16.20 0.84 -0.24
C GLU A 29 15.34 1.72 -1.16
N ILE A 30 15.72 1.76 -2.45
CA ILE A 30 14.93 2.44 -3.48
C ILE A 30 14.22 1.38 -4.32
N VAL A 31 12.90 1.33 -4.22
CA VAL A 31 12.05 0.40 -4.98
C VAL A 31 11.22 1.16 -6.01
N THR A 32 11.12 0.61 -7.22
CA THR A 32 10.29 1.17 -8.29
C THR A 32 9.22 0.16 -8.70
N ILE A 33 7.97 0.63 -8.83
CA ILE A 33 6.86 -0.17 -9.35
C ILE A 33 6.69 0.11 -10.85
N LEU A 34 6.89 -0.92 -11.68
CA LEU A 34 6.74 -0.84 -13.14
C LEU A 34 5.51 -1.62 -13.62
N GLY A 35 4.99 -1.25 -14.79
CA GLY A 35 3.84 -1.92 -15.41
C GLY A 35 3.05 -1.02 -16.35
N ALA A 36 2.16 -1.59 -17.14
CA ALA A 36 1.29 -0.86 -18.07
C ALA A 36 0.29 0.07 -17.35
N ASN A 37 -0.38 0.94 -18.11
CA ASN A 37 -1.53 1.70 -17.60
C ASN A 37 -2.62 0.73 -17.13
N GLY A 38 -3.21 0.99 -15.96
CA GLY A 38 -4.19 0.10 -15.35
C GLY A 38 -3.61 -1.09 -14.56
N ALA A 39 -2.28 -1.29 -14.55
CA ALA A 39 -1.65 -2.39 -13.79
C ALA A 39 -1.72 -2.25 -12.25
N GLY A 40 -2.39 -1.22 -11.72
CA GLY A 40 -2.55 -1.03 -10.28
C GLY A 40 -1.45 -0.23 -9.57
N LYS A 41 -0.45 0.31 -10.29
CA LYS A 41 0.67 1.07 -9.69
C LYS A 41 0.24 2.20 -8.77
N SER A 42 -0.56 3.14 -9.28
CA SER A 42 -1.08 4.25 -8.49
C SER A 42 -1.99 3.76 -7.37
N THR A 43 -2.78 2.71 -7.60
CA THR A 43 -3.63 2.10 -6.58
C THR A 43 -2.80 1.56 -5.42
N THR A 44 -1.68 0.88 -5.69
CA THR A 44 -0.76 0.39 -4.66
C THR A 44 -0.19 1.54 -3.83
N LEU A 45 0.37 2.57 -4.49
CA LEU A 45 0.95 3.72 -3.80
C LEU A 45 -0.08 4.48 -2.96
N LEU A 46 -1.27 4.75 -3.53
CA LEU A 46 -2.34 5.45 -2.81
C LEU A 46 -2.90 4.63 -1.64
N SER A 47 -2.86 3.30 -1.73
CA SER A 47 -3.27 2.43 -0.61
C SER A 47 -2.25 2.49 0.53
N ILE A 48 -0.95 2.53 0.22
CA ILE A 48 0.12 2.73 1.21
C ILE A 48 -0.02 4.09 1.91
N SER A 49 -0.31 5.16 1.15
CA SER A 49 -0.58 6.49 1.73
C SER A 49 -1.94 6.61 2.44
N GLY A 50 -2.73 5.53 2.53
CA GLY A 50 -4.05 5.51 3.17
C GLY A 50 -5.14 6.32 2.45
N LEU A 51 -4.91 6.73 1.20
CA LEU A 51 -5.86 7.48 0.38
C LEU A 51 -6.87 6.58 -0.33
N VAL A 52 -6.54 5.30 -0.51
CA VAL A 52 -7.42 4.29 -1.08
C VAL A 52 -7.68 3.21 -0.03
N ARG A 53 -8.96 2.85 0.15
CA ARG A 53 -9.36 1.84 1.12
C ARG A 53 -8.93 0.45 0.65
N VAL A 54 -8.21 -0.24 1.52
CA VAL A 54 -7.83 -1.65 1.35
C VAL A 54 -9.05 -2.55 1.58
N ALA A 55 -9.28 -3.50 0.67
CA ALA A 55 -10.35 -4.47 0.78
C ALA A 55 -9.94 -5.71 1.60
N ALA A 56 -8.69 -6.15 1.47
CA ALA A 56 -8.06 -7.18 2.29
C ALA A 56 -6.53 -7.07 2.22
N GLY A 57 -5.83 -7.75 3.14
CA GLY A 57 -4.38 -7.63 3.30
C GLY A 57 -3.98 -6.49 4.24
N THR A 58 -2.69 -6.43 4.55
CA THR A 58 -2.17 -5.57 5.62
C THR A 58 -0.96 -4.76 5.12
N ILE A 59 -0.80 -3.53 5.60
CA ILE A 59 0.35 -2.68 5.28
C ILE A 59 0.97 -2.25 6.61
N PHE A 60 2.27 -2.51 6.77
CA PHE A 60 3.03 -2.15 7.95
C PHE A 60 4.10 -1.13 7.60
N PHE A 61 4.26 -0.12 8.46
CA PHE A 61 5.39 0.80 8.44
C PHE A 61 6.03 0.85 9.83
N GLU A 62 7.32 0.55 9.94
CA GLU A 62 8.05 0.48 11.23
C GLU A 62 7.29 -0.31 12.32
N ASN A 63 6.70 -1.46 11.93
CA ASN A 63 5.85 -2.33 12.77
C ASN A 63 4.43 -1.83 13.08
N SER A 64 4.05 -0.64 12.59
CA SER A 64 2.71 -0.09 12.75
C SER A 64 1.82 -0.46 11.57
N GLU A 65 0.68 -1.07 11.84
CA GLU A 65 -0.34 -1.37 10.82
C GLU A 65 -1.04 -0.07 10.37
N LEU A 66 -0.82 0.33 9.12
CA LEU A 66 -1.26 1.63 8.59
C LEU A 66 -2.78 1.75 8.49
N GLN A 67 -3.50 0.63 8.30
CA GLN A 67 -4.95 0.60 8.23
C GLN A 67 -5.64 1.17 9.47
N LYS A 68 -4.95 1.27 10.61
CA LYS A 68 -5.46 1.83 11.87
C LYS A 68 -5.40 3.36 11.94
N PHE A 69 -4.72 4.00 10.99
CA PHE A 69 -4.50 5.43 10.95
C PHE A 69 -5.34 6.12 9.87
N ARG A 70 -5.63 7.41 10.07
CA ARG A 70 -6.17 8.25 9.00
C ARG A 70 -5.03 8.67 8.08
N ALA A 71 -5.32 8.93 6.80
CA ALA A 71 -4.31 9.33 5.82
C ALA A 71 -3.41 10.50 6.29
N HIS A 72 -3.99 11.52 6.94
CA HIS A 72 -3.22 12.65 7.45
C HIS A 72 -2.32 12.33 8.66
N ASP A 73 -2.58 11.22 9.36
CA ASP A 73 -1.71 10.73 10.43
C ASP A 73 -0.60 9.85 9.86
N ILE A 74 -0.87 9.09 8.79
CA ILE A 74 0.14 8.30 8.06
C ILE A 74 1.25 9.22 7.53
N VAL A 75 0.90 10.39 6.99
CA VAL A 75 1.90 11.35 6.49
C VAL A 75 2.84 11.85 7.60
N LYS A 76 2.34 11.96 8.84
CA LYS A 76 3.18 12.36 9.99
C LYS A 76 4.19 11.29 10.40
N LEU A 77 3.98 10.04 9.97
CA LEU A 77 4.94 8.94 10.16
C LEU A 77 6.10 8.99 9.14
N GLY A 78 6.03 9.88 8.14
CA GLY A 78 7.08 10.03 7.13
C GLY A 78 6.81 9.30 5.81
N ILE A 79 5.55 8.91 5.55
CA ILE A 79 5.07 8.35 4.27
C ILE A 79 4.42 9.43 3.41
#